data_AF-A0A3R6ZEG1-F1
#
_entry.id   AF-A0A3R6ZEG1-F1
#
_cell.length_a   1.000
_cell.length_b   1.000
_cell.length_c   1.000
_cell.angle_alpha   90.00
_cell.angle_beta   90.00
_cell.angle_gamma   90.00
#
_symmetry.space_group_name_H-M   'P 1'
#
loop_
_entity.id
_entity.type
_entity.pdbx_description
1 polymer ?
#
loop_
_entity_poly.entity_id
_entity_poly.type
_entity_poly.pdbx_seq_one_letter_code
_entity_poly.pdbx_strand_id
1 'polypeptide(L)' 'MRLRKKKIAAAIYEYQADCDGEWGKISFDFESSTAEIIHLADWDTIKTNRFANKAVAYLLNCENEKLPKETMVAFEP' A
#
# COMPACT_ATOMS: atom_id res chain seq x y z
N MET A 1 -34.05 -1.60 9.20
CA MET A 1 -32.70 -2.20 9.33
C MET A 1 -31.65 -1.09 9.22
N ARG A 2 -30.89 -0.81 10.29
CA ARG A 2 -29.76 0.14 10.22
C ARG A 2 -28.61 -0.58 9.50
N LEU A 3 -28.25 -0.14 8.30
CA LEU A 3 -26.97 -0.52 7.69
C LEU A 3 -25.88 0.03 8.61
N ARG A 4 -25.31 -0.82 9.47
CA ARG A 4 -24.03 -0.50 10.11
C ARG A 4 -23.04 -0.41 8.97
N LYS A 5 -22.70 0.81 8.53
CA LYS A 5 -21.54 1.06 7.69
C LYS A 5 -20.37 0.40 8.41
N LYS A 6 -19.93 -0.77 7.94
CA LYS A 6 -18.70 -1.39 8.44
C LYS A 6 -17.61 -0.37 8.11
N LYS A 7 -17.14 0.36 9.13
CA LYS A 7 -15.89 1.10 9.01
C LYS A 7 -14.84 0.04 8.71
N ILE A 8 -14.20 0.16 7.56
CA ILE A 8 -13.06 -0.68 7.23
C ILE A 8 -11.94 -0.17 8.13
N ALA A 9 -11.57 -0.97 9.14
CA ALA A 9 -10.50 -0.61 10.07
C ALA A 9 -9.14 -0.61 9.35
N ALA A 10 -8.91 -1.61 8.50
CA ALA A 10 -7.70 -1.74 7.70
C ALA A 10 -7.99 -2.26 6.28
N ALA A 11 -7.16 -1.88 5.32
CA ALA A 11 -7.13 -2.40 3.96
C ALA A 11 -5.76 -3.00 3.63
N ILE A 12 -5.75 -3.98 2.74
CA ILE A 12 -4.53 -4.54 2.17
C ILE A 12 -4.33 -3.94 0.79
N TYR A 13 -3.22 -3.26 0.60
CA TYR A 13 -2.76 -2.73 -0.67
C TYR A 13 -1.71 -3.65 -1.25
N GLU A 14 -1.86 -4.00 -2.52
CA GLU A 14 -0.87 -4.76 -3.26
C GLU A 14 -0.07 -3.79 -4.13
N TYR A 15 1.24 -3.97 -4.20
CA TYR A 15 2.12 -3.16 -5.05
C TYR A 15 3.03 -4.06 -5.87
N GLN A 16 3.25 -3.67 -7.12
CA GLN A 16 4.15 -4.36 -8.03
C GLN A 16 5.34 -3.45 -8.32
N ALA A 17 6.55 -4.02 -8.29
CA ALA A 17 7.79 -3.29 -8.56
C ALA A 17 8.34 -3.57 -9.97
N ASP A 18 8.04 -4.74 -10.52
CA ASP A 18 8.30 -5.19 -11.88
C ASP A 18 7.00 -5.73 -12.50
N CYS A 19 6.83 -5.66 -13.82
CA CYS A 19 5.58 -6.10 -14.46
C CYS A 19 5.38 -7.64 -14.41
N ASP A 20 6.44 -8.41 -14.12
CA ASP A 20 6.45 -9.87 -14.24
C ASP A 20 6.72 -10.61 -12.91
N GLY A 21 6.97 -9.91 -11.80
CA GLY A 21 7.30 -10.51 -10.49
C GLY A 21 6.13 -10.60 -9.51
N GLU A 22 6.35 -11.26 -8.37
CA GLU A 22 5.34 -11.38 -7.32
C GLU A 22 5.00 -10.01 -6.71
N TRP A 23 3.72 -9.84 -6.40
CA TRP A 23 3.20 -8.60 -5.81
C TRP A 23 3.52 -8.54 -4.32
N GLY A 24 4.02 -7.40 -3.87
CA GLY A 24 4.16 -7.09 -2.46
C GLY A 24 2.81 -6.68 -1.84
N LYS A 25 2.71 -6.79 -0.52
CA LYS A 25 1.50 -6.49 0.25
C LYS A 25 1.79 -5.57 1.41
N ILE A 26 0.95 -4.55 1.56
CA ILE A 26 1.03 -3.54 2.61
C ILE A 26 -0.33 -3.48 3.31
N SER A 27 -0.34 -3.66 4.63
CA SER A 27 -1.50 -3.34 5.46
C SER A 27 -1.54 -1.85 5.70
N PHE A 28 -2.71 -1.24 5.56
CA PHE A 28 -2.94 0.13 5.96
C PHE A 28 -4.13 0.19 6.89
N ASP A 29 -3.89 0.65 8.11
CA ASP A 29 -4.92 0.85 9.12
C ASP A 29 -5.37 2.31 9.12
N PHE A 30 -6.65 2.54 8.82
CA PHE A 30 -7.23 3.88 8.71
C PHE A 30 -7.51 4.50 10.08
N GLU A 31 -7.70 3.70 11.13
CA GLU A 31 -7.99 4.21 12.48
C GLU A 31 -6.75 4.80 13.14
N SER A 32 -5.63 4.12 13.00
CA SER A 32 -4.31 4.50 13.52
C SER A 32 -3.48 5.28 12.48
N SER A 33 -3.91 5.30 11.21
CA SER A 33 -3.15 5.87 10.09
C SER A 33 -1.73 5.30 10.02
N THR A 34 -1.63 3.97 10.14
CA THR A 34 -0.36 3.25 10.14
C THR A 34 -0.30 2.31 8.95
N ALA A 35 0.88 2.20 8.32
CA ALA A 35 1.11 1.31 7.20
C ALA A 35 2.23 0.31 7.55
N GLU A 36 1.99 -0.98 7.30
CA GLU A 36 2.93 -2.05 7.60
C GLU A 36 3.14 -2.93 6.37
N ILE A 37 4.40 -3.27 6.09
CA ILE A 37 4.74 -4.16 4.98
C ILE A 37 4.52 -5.60 5.44
N ILE A 38 3.53 -6.28 4.87
CA ILE A 38 3.27 -7.70 5.14
C ILE A 38 4.17 -8.57 4.26
N HIS A 39 4.32 -8.19 2.99
CA HIS A 39 5.07 -8.95 2.01
C HIS A 39 5.82 -8.03 1.05
N LEU A 40 7.04 -8.40 0.72
CA LEU A 40 7.86 -7.68 -0.23
C LEU A 40 7.65 -8.25 -1.63
N ALA A 41 7.55 -7.38 -2.64
CA ALA A 41 7.60 -7.82 -4.03
C ALA A 41 8.98 -8.43 -4.31
N ASP A 42 9.07 -9.39 -5.23
CA ASP A 42 10.32 -10.09 -5.57
C ASP A 42 11.48 -9.13 -5.83
N TRP A 43 11.22 -8.09 -6.62
CA TRP A 43 12.22 -7.08 -6.95
C TRP A 43 12.75 -6.32 -5.71
N ASP A 44 11.88 -6.10 -4.72
CA ASP A 44 12.26 -5.46 -3.46
C ASP A 44 13.01 -6.40 -2.53
N THR A 45 12.88 -7.73 -2.67
CA THR A 45 13.74 -8.66 -1.90
C THR A 45 15.20 -8.62 -2.33
N ILE A 46 15.46 -8.21 -3.58
CA ILE A 46 16.81 -8.11 -4.18
C ILE A 46 17.42 -6.72 -3.94
N LYS A 47 16.59 -5.67 -3.80
CA LYS A 47 17.00 -4.28 -3.55
C LYS A 47 16.62 -3.80 -2.14
N THR A 48 16.93 -2.56 -1.80
CA THR A 48 16.73 -2.00 -0.44
C THR A 48 15.26 -1.67 -0.09
N ASN A 49 14.28 -2.53 -0.43
CA ASN A 49 12.85 -2.32 -0.17
C ASN A 49 12.33 -0.93 -0.61
N ARG A 50 12.86 -0.39 -1.71
CA ARG A 50 12.61 1.00 -2.13
C ARG A 50 11.16 1.20 -2.55
N PHE A 51 10.53 0.22 -3.18
CA PHE A 51 9.15 0.36 -3.67
C PHE A 51 8.16 0.23 -2.51
N ALA A 52 8.36 -0.75 -1.62
CA ALA A 52 7.59 -0.97 -0.41
C ALA A 52 7.57 0.30 0.47
N ASN A 53 8.75 0.88 0.73
CA ASN A 53 8.87 2.10 1.53
C ASN A 53 8.20 3.30 0.86
N LYS A 54 8.27 3.41 -0.47
CA LYS A 54 7.59 4.48 -1.21
C LYS A 54 6.08 4.34 -1.15
N ALA A 55 5.57 3.12 -1.30
CA ALA A 55 4.14 2.81 -1.20
C ALA A 55 3.62 3.08 0.22
N VAL A 56 4.35 2.66 1.26
CA VAL A 56 4.06 3.01 2.66
C VAL A 56 4.02 4.53 2.85
N ALA A 57 5.05 5.26 2.37
CA ALA A 57 5.07 6.71 2.48
C ALA A 57 3.92 7.37 1.73
N TYR A 58 3.53 6.85 0.56
CA TYR A 58 2.38 7.35 -0.19
C TYR A 58 1.07 7.17 0.59
N LEU A 59 0.86 5.98 1.18
CA LEU A 59 -0.31 5.68 1.99
C LEU A 59 -0.40 6.58 3.24
N LEU A 60 0.72 6.77 3.94
CA LEU A 60 0.80 7.62 5.14
C LEU A 60 0.64 9.12 4.83
N ASN A 61 1.09 9.58 3.67
CA ASN A 61 0.95 11.00 3.26
C ASN A 61 -0.38 11.31 2.58
N CYS A 62 -1.19 10.31 2.25
CA CYS A 62 -2.49 10.55 1.65
C CYS A 62 -3.48 10.92 2.75
N GLU A 63 -4.10 12.09 2.66
CA GLU A 63 -5.29 12.40 3.45
C GLU A 63 -6.34 11.33 3.10
N ASN A 64 -6.66 10.43 4.04
CA ASN A 64 -7.46 9.19 3.87
C ASN A 64 -8.65 9.27 2.89
N GLU A 65 -9.26 10.43 2.70
CA GLU A 65 -10.36 10.68 1.73
C GLU A 65 -9.92 10.68 0.25
N LYS A 66 -8.62 10.72 -0.05
CA LYS A 66 -8.06 10.83 -1.39
C LYS A 66 -7.38 9.56 -1.89
N LEU A 67 -7.35 8.47 -1.11
CA LEU A 67 -6.70 7.23 -1.53
C LEU A 67 -7.47 6.60 -2.70
N PRO A 68 -6.92 6.60 -3.93
CA PRO A 68 -7.58 5.98 -5.07
C PRO A 68 -7.55 4.46 -4.91
N LYS A 69 -8.46 3.75 -5.59
CA LYS A 69 -8.49 2.28 -5.61
C LYS A 69 -7.23 1.68 -6.24
N GLU A 70 -6.65 2.40 -7.19
CA GLU A 70 -5.43 2.05 -7.90
C GLU A 70 -4.64 3.33 -8.12
N THR A 71 -3.32 3.27 -7.96
CA THR A 71 -2.42 4.39 -8.23
C THR A 71 -1.16 3.87 -8.90
N MET A 72 -0.68 4.58 -9.91
CA MET A 72 0.63 4.34 -10.52
C MET A 72 1.59 5.40 -10.02
N VAL A 73 2.62 4.99 -9.29
CA VAL A 73 3.66 5.89 -8.82
C VAL A 73 4.84 5.79 -9.80
N ALA A 74 5.10 6.87 -10.53
CA ALA A 74 6.29 6.95 -11.36
C ALA A 74 7.55 6.99 -10.48
N PHE A 75 8.53 6.15 -10.80
CA PHE A 75 9.86 6.22 -10.22
C PHE A 75 10.79 6.87 -11.24
N GLU A 76 11.42 7.98 -10.87
CA GLU A 76 12.51 8.52 -11.68
C GLU A 76 13.71 7.56 -11.61
N PRO A 77 14.38 7.30 -12.75
CA PRO A 77 15.52 6.39 -12.86
C PRO A 77 16.75 6.82 -12.04
#